data_AF-V9E3P6-F1
#
_entry.id   AF-V9E3P6-F1
#
_cell.length_a   1.000
_cell.length_b   1.000
_cell.length_c   1.000
_cell.angle_alpha   90.00
_cell.angle_beta   90.00
_cell.angle_gamma   90.00
#
_symmetry.space_group_name_H-M   'P 1'
#
loop_
_entity.id
_entity.type
_entity.pdbx_description
1 polymer ?
#
loop_
_entity_poly.entity_id
_entity_poly.type
_entity_poly.pdbx_seq_one_letter_code
_entity_poly.pdbx_strand_id
1 'polypeptide(L)' 'MMPELDVKEIPGKNNGSAIAAALDTVMAEWGVVKEFCCRFVRDSGLNIVSTGKIVETNHYACIAHDLHPIVSGLPS' A
#
# COMPACT_ATOMS: atom_id res chain seq x y z
N MET A 1 -11.52 -10.96 -15.22
CA MET A 1 -10.91 -9.76 -15.81
C MET A 1 -10.31 -8.99 -14.66
N MET A 2 -8.98 -8.82 -14.63
CA MET A 2 -8.34 -8.04 -13.56
C MET A 2 -8.58 -6.56 -13.87
N PRO A 3 -9.17 -5.77 -12.96
CA PRO A 3 -9.33 -4.34 -13.19
C PRO A 3 -7.95 -3.67 -13.20
N GLU A 4 -7.74 -2.74 -14.13
CA GLU A 4 -6.48 -1.99 -14.26
C GLU A 4 -6.31 -0.92 -13.17
N LEU A 5 -7.41 -0.50 -12.52
CA LEU A 5 -7.41 0.45 -11.40
C LEU A 5 -8.72 0.34 -10.61
N ASP A 6 -8.65 0.44 -9.29
CA ASP A 6 -9.80 0.48 -8.38
C ASP A 6 -9.53 1.48 -7.24
N VAL A 7 -10.60 1.98 -6.64
CA VAL A 7 -10.53 2.87 -5.48
C VAL A 7 -11.50 2.35 -4.43
N LYS A 8 -10.94 1.90 -3.29
CA LYS A 8 -11.72 1.42 -2.14
C LYS A 8 -11.75 2.47 -1.04
N GLU A 9 -12.95 2.84 -0.61
CA GLU A 9 -13.12 3.65 0.60
C GLU A 9 -12.91 2.77 1.83
N ILE A 10 -12.09 3.25 2.78
CA ILE A 10 -11.90 2.62 4.09
C ILE A 10 -12.50 3.57 5.13
N PRO A 11 -13.66 3.25 5.73
CA PRO A 11 -14.32 4.15 6.66
C PRO A 11 -13.58 4.22 7.99
N GLY A 12 -13.48 5.42 8.57
CA GLY A 12 -12.93 5.65 9.90
C GLY A 12 -11.41 5.88 9.94
N LYS A 13 -10.77 5.50 11.06
CA LYS A 13 -9.31 5.66 11.23
C LYS A 13 -8.56 4.52 10.56
N ASN A 14 -7.80 4.86 9.53
CA ASN A 14 -7.08 3.89 8.70
C ASN A 14 -5.74 3.51 9.34
N ASN A 15 -5.78 2.58 10.31
CA ASN A 15 -4.58 1.94 10.84
C ASN A 15 -4.08 0.81 9.91
N GLY A 16 -2.89 0.27 10.21
CA GLY A 16 -2.27 -0.76 9.37
C GLY A 16 -3.14 -1.98 9.09
N SER A 17 -3.81 -2.49 10.13
CA SER A 17 -4.66 -3.68 10.07
C SER A 17 -5.92 -3.44 9.22
N ALA A 18 -6.55 -2.27 9.35
CA ALA A 18 -7.73 -1.91 8.56
C ALA A 18 -7.40 -1.86 7.06
N ILE A 19 -6.24 -1.27 6.71
CA ILE A 19 -5.79 -1.21 5.32
C ILE A 19 -5.40 -2.62 4.81
N ALA A 20 -4.75 -3.45 5.63
CA ALA A 20 -4.42 -4.82 5.26
C ALA A 20 -5.68 -5.65 4.94
N ALA A 21 -6.70 -5.56 5.79
CA ALA A 21 -7.98 -6.25 5.56
C ALA A 21 -8.70 -5.76 4.28
N ALA A 22 -8.63 -4.47 4.00
CA ALA A 22 -9.17 -3.91 2.76
C ALA A 22 -8.42 -4.43 1.52
N LEU A 23 -7.08 -4.51 1.58
CA LEU A 23 -6.26 -5.09 0.52
C LEU A 23 -6.59 -6.56 0.28
N ASP A 24 -6.72 -7.37 1.34
CA ASP A 24 -7.10 -8.79 1.21
C ASP A 24 -8.48 -8.93 0.54
N THR A 25 -9.44 -8.06 0.89
CA THR A 25 -10.77 -8.02 0.25
C THR A 25 -10.67 -7.68 -1.23
N VAL A 26 -9.91 -6.65 -1.59
CA VAL A 26 -9.72 -6.19 -2.98
C VAL A 26 -9.02 -7.27 -3.81
N MET A 27 -7.96 -7.89 -3.29
CA MET A 27 -7.26 -8.99 -3.97
C MET A 27 -8.19 -10.19 -4.20
N ALA A 28 -8.99 -10.56 -3.20
CA ALA A 28 -9.97 -11.64 -3.35
C ALA A 28 -11.04 -11.30 -4.41
N GLU A 29 -11.58 -10.07 -4.40
CA GLU A 29 -12.54 -9.57 -5.39
C GLU A 29 -11.97 -9.63 -6.82
N TRP A 30 -10.67 -9.38 -6.99
CA TRP A 30 -10.00 -9.44 -8.30
C TRP A 30 -9.53 -10.85 -8.70
N GLY A 31 -9.66 -11.83 -7.81
CA GLY A 31 -9.07 -13.16 -8.00
C GLY A 31 -7.54 -13.16 -7.98
N VAL A 32 -6.92 -12.16 -7.35
CA VAL A 32 -5.48 -12.08 -7.11
C VAL A 32 -5.13 -13.01 -5.96
N VAL A 33 -4.28 -13.99 -6.22
CA VAL A 33 -3.71 -14.88 -5.22
C VAL A 33 -2.54 -14.16 -4.56
N LYS A 34 -2.66 -13.86 -3.26
CA LYS A 34 -1.70 -13.05 -2.49
C LYS A 34 -0.28 -13.62 -2.53
N GLU A 35 -0.16 -14.93 -2.57
CA GLU A 35 1.11 -15.67 -2.67
C GLU A 35 1.86 -15.38 -3.99
N PHE A 36 1.15 -14.92 -5.02
CA PHE A 36 1.74 -14.48 -6.29
C PHE A 36 2.00 -12.96 -6.32
N CYS A 37 1.60 -12.22 -5.29
CA CYS A 37 1.95 -10.82 -5.15
C CYS A 37 3.44 -10.70 -4.75
N CYS A 38 4.30 -10.51 -5.74
CA CYS A 38 5.75 -10.47 -5.51
C CYS A 38 6.21 -9.18 -4.81
N ARG A 39 5.50 -8.06 -5.02
CA ARG A 39 5.91 -6.72 -4.58
C ARG A 39 4.72 -5.79 -4.36
N PHE A 40 4.82 -4.97 -3.32
CA PHE A 40 3.90 -3.89 -3.00
C PHE A 40 4.63 -2.54 -2.99
N VAL A 41 4.08 -1.51 -3.63
CA VAL A 41 4.65 -0.15 -3.65
C VAL A 41 3.73 0.79 -2.88
N ARG A 42 4.30 1.59 -1.98
CA ARG A 42 3.56 2.43 -1.01
C ARG A 42 4.29 3.75 -0.75
N ASP A 43 3.62 4.73 -0.14
CA ASP A 43 4.29 5.94 0.36
C ASP A 43 4.96 5.72 1.73
N SER A 44 5.61 6.74 2.32
CA SER A 44 6.31 6.60 3.62
C SER A 44 5.43 6.86 4.86
N GLY A 45 4.10 6.86 4.70
CA GLY A 45 3.14 6.98 5.80
C GLY A 45 3.22 5.81 6.78
N LEU A 46 3.20 6.10 8.08
CA LEU A 46 3.38 5.10 9.13
C LEU A 46 2.37 3.93 9.06
N ASN A 47 1.11 4.22 8.74
CA ASN A 47 0.07 3.20 8.67
C ASN A 47 0.29 2.27 7.48
N ILE A 48 0.59 2.78 6.29
CA ILE A 48 0.84 1.94 5.10
C ILE A 48 2.15 1.15 5.22
N VAL A 49 3.15 1.69 5.92
CA VAL A 49 4.36 0.95 6.29
C VAL A 49 4.02 -0.22 7.23
N SER A 50 3.15 0.01 8.23
CA SER A 50 2.70 -1.08 9.10
C SER A 50 1.85 -2.12 8.36
N THR A 51 1.02 -1.69 7.40
CA THR A 51 0.28 -2.58 6.50
C THR A 51 1.21 -3.50 5.73
N GLY A 52 2.28 -2.95 5.14
CA GLY A 52 3.26 -3.75 4.41
C GLY A 52 3.85 -4.89 5.26
N LYS A 53 4.13 -4.62 6.54
CA LYS A 53 4.61 -5.64 7.49
C LYS A 53 3.56 -6.70 7.79
N ILE A 54 2.29 -6.31 7.92
CA ILE A 54 1.15 -7.21 8.19
C ILE A 54 0.85 -8.12 6.99
N VAL A 55 0.98 -7.59 5.77
CA VAL A 55 0.68 -8.31 4.52
C VAL A 55 1.79 -9.33 4.17
N GLU A 56 2.91 -9.32 4.90
CA GLU A 56 4.06 -10.24 4.75
C GLU A 56 4.61 -10.31 3.32
N THR A 57 4.41 -9.25 2.55
CA THR A 57 4.88 -9.12 1.16
C THR A 57 6.00 -8.10 1.10
N ASN A 58 7.01 -8.36 0.27
CA ASN A 58 8.10 -7.40 0.04
C ASN A 58 7.53 -6.05 -0.41
N HIS A 59 7.90 -4.98 0.29
CA HIS A 59 7.35 -3.65 0.04
C HIS A 59 8.41 -2.57 -0.07
N TYR A 60 8.18 -1.62 -0.98
CA TYR A 60 9.12 -0.53 -1.29
C TYR A 60 8.44 0.84 -1.12
N ALA A 61 9.22 1.81 -0.67
CA ALA A 61 8.80 3.21 -0.65
C ALA A 61 8.71 3.75 -2.09
N CYS A 62 7.76 4.64 -2.32
CA CYS A 62 7.59 5.35 -3.57
C CYS A 62 8.73 6.36 -3.74
N ILE A 63 9.48 6.24 -4.84
CA ILE A 63 10.57 7.17 -5.14
C ILE A 63 10.12 8.63 -5.21
N ALA A 64 8.90 8.89 -5.70
CA ALA A 64 8.37 10.25 -5.76
C ALA A 64 8.16 10.83 -4.36
N HIS A 65 7.76 10.00 -3.39
CA HIS A 65 7.60 10.42 -2.00
C HIS A 65 8.94 10.70 -1.32
N ASP A 66 9.97 9.92 -1.63
CA ASP A 66 11.32 10.12 -1.08
C ASP A 66 12.05 11.30 -1.72
N LEU A 67 11.80 11.59 -3.01
CA LEU A 67 12.42 12.70 -3.73
C LEU A 67 11.73 14.04 -3.49
N HIS A 68 10.42 14.06 -3.25
CA HIS A 68 9.66 15.31 -3.11
C HIS A 68 10.23 16.26 -2.03
N PRO A 69 10.63 15.81 -0.82
CA PRO A 69 11.27 16.68 0.17
C PRO A 69 12.55 17.33 -0.35
N ILE A 70 13.41 16.55 -1.01
CA ILE A 70 14.71 17.02 -1.55
C ILE A 70 14.48 18.08 -2.62
N VAL A 71 13.60 17.80 -3.58
CA VAL A 71 13.25 18.73 -4.67
C VAL A 71 12.57 19.99 -4.11
N SER A 72 11.86 19.87 -2.98
CA SER A 72 11.21 21.00 -2.30
C SER A 72 12.15 21.77 -1.37
N GLY A 73 13.44 21.40 -1.28
CA GLY A 73 14.42 22.05 -0.40
C GLY A 73 14.21 21.77 1.09
N LEU A 74 13.41 20.76 1.44
CA LEU A 74 13.26 20.29 2.80
C LEU A 74 14.41 19.33 3.17
N PRO A 75 14.96 19.40 4.39
CA PRO A 75 15.96 18.43 4.83
C PRO A 75 15.35 17.02 4.84
N SER A 76 16.11 16.08 4.27
CA SER A 76 15.81 14.64 4.25
C SER A 76 15.94 14.01 5.64
#